data_AF-A0A2K5H9V3-F1
#
_entry.id   AF-A0A2K5H9V3-F1
#
_cell.length_a   1.000
_cell.length_b   1.000
_cell.length_c   1.000
_cell.angle_alpha   90.00
_cell.angle_beta   90.00
_cell.angle_gamma   90.00
#
_symmetry.space_group_name_H-M   'P 1'
#
loop_
_entity.id
_entity.type
_entity.pdbx_description
1 polymer ?
#
loop_
_entity_poly.entity_id
_entity_poly.type
_entity_poly.pdbx_seq_one_letter_code
_entity_poly.pdbx_strand_id
1 'polypeptide(L)'
;MQIVRHSEQTLKTALISKNPVLVSQYEKLDAGEQRLMNEAFQPASDLFGPITLHSPSDWITSHPEAPQFFSDPYGKTPSPDKCSIYIQSIGSLGNTRIISEEYIKWLTGYCKAYFYGLRVKLLEPVPVSATKCSFRVRDILEFLKKKKPEDALCVVGITVIDLYPRDSWNFVSGQASLTDDIPFFGVGIFSFARYGSDFYSMCYEGKVKKLKKTSSSDYSIFDNCYVPEITSVLLLRSCKTLTHEIGHIFGLRYCQWLACLMQGSNHLEELQCAIGFSIALVRWIDDESSDTPGATPEHSQWIVKCLAVLQK
;
A
#
# COMPACT_ATOMS: atom_id res chain seq x y z
N MET A 1 15.65 20.08 -7.14
CA MET A 1 14.24 19.67 -7.31
C MET A 1 13.87 19.81 -8.78
N GLN A 2 13.47 18.72 -9.42
CA GLN A 2 13.05 18.65 -10.82
C GLN A 2 11.61 18.16 -10.86
N ILE A 3 10.77 18.79 -11.70
CA ILE A 3 9.38 18.36 -11.89
C ILE A 3 9.27 17.62 -13.22
N VAL A 4 8.81 16.38 -13.18
CA VAL A 4 8.56 15.56 -14.36
C VAL A 4 7.11 15.78 -14.79
N ARG A 5 6.91 16.37 -15.97
CA ARG A 5 5.60 16.61 -16.58
C ARG A 5 5.47 15.79 -17.85
N HIS A 6 4.32 15.14 -17.99
CA HIS A 6 3.93 14.46 -19.22
C HIS A 6 2.90 15.29 -19.97
N SER A 7 2.88 15.20 -21.30
CA SER A 7 1.82 15.84 -22.08
C SER A 7 0.48 15.16 -21.86
N GLU A 8 -0.62 15.87 -22.07
CA GLU A 8 -1.96 15.29 -22.02
C GLU A 8 -2.09 14.07 -22.94
N GLN A 9 -1.52 14.14 -24.15
CA GLN A 9 -1.54 13.02 -25.10
C GLN A 9 -0.80 11.79 -24.56
N THR A 10 0.37 11.98 -23.93
CA THR A 10 1.12 10.89 -23.29
C THR A 10 0.32 10.27 -22.16
N LEU A 11 -0.26 11.10 -21.29
CA LEU A 11 -1.09 10.63 -20.17
C LEU A 11 -2.32 9.87 -20.65
N LYS A 12 -3.04 10.37 -21.66
CA LYS A 12 -4.18 9.65 -22.26
C LYS A 12 -3.76 8.30 -22.83
N THR A 13 -2.60 8.24 -23.49
CA THR A 13 -2.07 6.98 -24.04
C THR A 13 -1.71 5.98 -22.93
N ALA A 14 -1.18 6.48 -21.82
CA ALA A 14 -0.76 5.67 -20.68
C ALA A 14 -1.92 5.17 -19.81
N LEU A 15 -2.91 6.02 -19.56
CA LEU A 15 -3.88 5.87 -18.47
C LEU A 15 -5.29 5.48 -18.93
N ILE A 16 -5.62 5.61 -20.22
CA ILE A 16 -6.94 5.28 -20.74
C ILE A 16 -6.98 3.83 -21.25
N SER A 17 -8.05 3.12 -20.89
CA SER A 17 -8.32 1.78 -21.42
C SER A 17 -8.60 1.77 -22.91
N LYS A 18 -8.10 0.74 -23.60
CA LYS A 18 -8.57 0.35 -24.93
C LYS A 18 -9.64 -0.76 -24.88
N ASN A 19 -10.00 -1.24 -23.69
CA ASN A 19 -11.03 -2.27 -23.52
C ASN A 19 -12.42 -1.64 -23.67
N PRO A 20 -13.23 -2.06 -24.65
CA PRO A 20 -14.53 -1.46 -24.91
C PRO A 20 -15.53 -1.60 -23.75
N VAL A 21 -15.40 -2.64 -22.92
CA VAL A 21 -16.25 -2.83 -21.73
C VAL A 21 -15.99 -1.72 -20.71
N LEU A 22 -14.72 -1.45 -20.41
CA LEU A 22 -14.32 -0.43 -19.45
C LEU A 22 -14.63 0.99 -19.97
N VAL A 23 -14.50 1.21 -21.29
CA VAL A 23 -14.89 2.47 -21.92
C VAL A 23 -16.39 2.69 -21.77
N SER A 24 -17.21 1.67 -22.08
CA SER A 24 -18.67 1.76 -21.92
C SER A 24 -19.10 1.96 -20.46
N GLN A 25 -18.38 1.38 -19.50
CA GLN A 25 -18.64 1.62 -18.07
C GLN A 25 -18.32 3.07 -17.68
N TYR A 26 -17.17 3.58 -18.09
CA TYR A 26 -16.81 4.98 -17.85
C TYR A 26 -17.85 5.96 -18.43
N GLU A 27 -18.37 5.67 -19.63
CA GLU A 27 -19.43 6.48 -20.27
C GLU A 27 -20.76 6.49 -19.50
N LYS A 28 -21.00 5.47 -18.65
CA LYS A 28 -22.18 5.37 -17.80
C LYS A 28 -22.04 6.10 -16.46
N LEU A 29 -20.83 6.47 -16.06
CA LEU A 29 -20.58 7.24 -14.85
C LEU A 29 -21.27 8.61 -14.92
N ASP A 30 -21.60 9.17 -13.76
CA ASP A 30 -22.19 10.50 -13.75
C ASP A 30 -21.17 11.60 -14.13
N ALA A 31 -21.68 12.77 -14.52
CA ALA A 31 -20.82 13.84 -15.00
C ALA A 31 -19.81 14.35 -13.95
N GLY A 32 -20.10 14.22 -12.65
CA GLY A 32 -19.19 14.54 -11.56
C GLY A 32 -18.05 13.54 -11.44
N GLU A 33 -18.35 12.25 -11.51
CA GLU A 33 -17.36 11.17 -11.51
C GLU A 33 -16.43 11.24 -12.73
N GLN A 34 -17.00 11.47 -13.91
CA GLN A 34 -16.21 11.69 -15.13
C GLN A 34 -15.31 12.92 -15.01
N ARG A 35 -15.81 14.03 -14.46
CA ARG A 35 -14.97 15.22 -14.22
C ARG A 35 -13.81 14.90 -13.28
N LEU A 36 -14.07 14.21 -12.19
CA LEU A 36 -13.04 13.80 -11.23
C LEU A 36 -11.96 12.92 -11.88
N MET A 37 -12.36 11.94 -12.71
CA MET A 37 -11.40 11.10 -13.43
C MET A 37 -10.54 11.90 -14.41
N ASN A 38 -11.13 12.90 -15.08
CA ASN A 38 -10.44 13.73 -16.05
C ASN A 38 -9.47 14.75 -15.44
N GLU A 39 -9.52 14.96 -14.13
CA GLU A 39 -8.53 15.76 -13.40
C GLU A 39 -7.09 15.26 -13.64
N ALA A 40 -6.91 13.96 -13.88
CA ALA A 40 -5.62 13.37 -14.22
C ALA A 40 -4.97 13.94 -15.49
N PHE A 41 -5.77 14.57 -16.36
CA PHE A 41 -5.32 15.17 -17.61
C PHE A 41 -5.26 16.70 -17.55
N GLN A 42 -5.66 17.30 -16.42
CA GLN A 42 -5.63 18.75 -16.24
C GLN A 42 -4.26 19.20 -15.72
N PRO A 43 -3.55 20.11 -16.41
CA PRO A 43 -2.21 20.56 -16.00
C PRO A 43 -2.13 21.27 -14.64
N ALA A 44 -3.29 21.71 -14.13
CA ALA A 44 -3.44 22.48 -12.89
C ALA A 44 -4.22 21.70 -11.81
N SER A 45 -4.39 20.39 -11.96
CA SER A 45 -5.08 19.59 -10.95
C SER A 45 -4.24 19.45 -9.68
N ASP A 46 -4.85 19.76 -8.54
CA ASP A 46 -4.27 19.48 -7.22
C ASP A 46 -4.42 18.00 -6.82
N LEU A 47 -5.23 17.22 -7.54
CA LEU A 47 -5.51 15.81 -7.26
C LEU A 47 -4.53 14.86 -7.96
N PHE A 48 -4.02 15.25 -9.12
CA PHE A 48 -3.14 14.44 -9.95
C PHE A 48 -1.96 15.30 -10.43
N GLY A 49 -1.09 15.64 -9.48
CA GLY A 49 0.06 16.49 -9.73
C GLY A 49 1.19 15.79 -10.51
N PRO A 50 2.13 16.58 -11.06
CA PRO A 50 3.34 16.05 -11.66
C PRO A 50 4.27 15.44 -10.60
N ILE A 51 5.16 14.55 -11.04
CA ILE A 51 6.13 13.92 -10.15
C ILE A 51 7.21 14.93 -9.78
N THR A 52 7.51 15.03 -8.50
CA THR A 52 8.59 15.87 -7.98
C THR A 52 9.78 14.99 -7.61
N LEU A 53 10.91 15.23 -8.28
CA LEU A 53 12.19 14.62 -7.97
C LEU A 53 13.01 15.58 -7.11
N HIS A 54 13.36 15.17 -5.90
CA HIS A 54 14.16 15.91 -4.95
C HIS A 54 15.66 15.66 -5.18
N SER A 55 16.05 14.42 -5.50
CA SER A 55 17.45 14.03 -5.62
C SER A 55 17.71 12.92 -6.66
N PRO A 56 18.97 12.68 -7.06
CA PRO A 56 19.34 11.51 -7.87
C PRO A 56 19.14 10.15 -7.16
N SER A 57 18.94 10.16 -5.85
CA SER A 57 18.67 8.96 -5.04
C SER A 57 17.18 8.58 -4.99
N ASP A 58 16.31 9.41 -5.56
CA ASP A 58 14.87 9.13 -5.65
C ASP A 58 14.63 7.85 -6.48
N TRP A 59 13.53 7.15 -6.20
CA TRP A 59 13.27 5.81 -6.74
C TRP A 59 13.36 5.77 -8.26
N ILE A 60 12.63 6.66 -8.95
CA ILE A 60 12.55 6.70 -10.42
C ILE A 60 13.92 6.86 -11.07
N THR A 61 14.81 7.63 -10.45
CA THR A 61 16.17 7.86 -11.00
C THR A 61 17.11 6.71 -10.67
N SER A 62 17.00 6.14 -9.46
CA SER A 62 17.90 5.11 -8.95
C SER A 62 17.55 3.68 -9.39
N HIS A 63 16.29 3.44 -9.76
CA HIS A 63 15.75 2.14 -10.17
C HIS A 63 15.06 2.28 -11.53
N PRO A 64 15.82 2.23 -12.65
CA PRO A 64 15.24 2.36 -13.97
C PRO A 64 14.35 1.15 -14.28
N GLU A 65 13.05 1.38 -14.36
CA GLU A 65 12.02 0.39 -14.64
C GLU A 65 11.15 0.85 -15.82
N ALA A 66 10.57 -0.08 -16.57
CA ALA A 66 9.62 0.28 -17.62
C ALA A 66 8.31 0.80 -16.99
N PRO A 67 7.76 1.94 -17.46
CA PRO A 67 6.50 2.45 -16.95
C PRO A 67 5.35 1.50 -17.30
N GLN A 68 4.43 1.30 -16.36
CA GLN A 68 3.23 0.48 -16.58
C GLN A 68 2.14 1.27 -17.29
N PHE A 69 1.59 0.71 -18.37
CA PHE A 69 0.44 1.24 -19.10
C PHE A 69 -0.85 0.57 -18.62
N PHE A 70 -1.99 1.24 -18.80
CA PHE A 70 -3.30 0.68 -18.46
C PHE A 70 -3.60 -0.63 -19.20
N SER A 71 -3.09 -0.76 -20.43
CA SER A 71 -3.22 -1.94 -21.28
C SER A 71 -2.35 -3.12 -20.85
N ASP A 72 -1.41 -2.92 -19.93
CA ASP A 72 -0.55 -4.00 -19.48
C ASP A 72 -1.36 -5.05 -18.72
N PRO A 73 -0.96 -6.34 -18.81
CA PRO A 73 -1.59 -7.39 -18.03
C PRO A 73 -1.55 -7.03 -16.54
N TYR A 74 -2.70 -7.11 -15.89
CA TYR A 74 -2.83 -6.94 -14.46
C TYR A 74 -2.99 -8.29 -13.78
N GLY A 75 -2.81 -8.27 -12.46
CA GLY A 75 -2.81 -9.45 -11.62
C GLY A 75 -4.17 -10.12 -11.47
N LYS A 76 -4.32 -10.87 -10.37
CA LYS A 76 -5.59 -11.52 -10.06
C LYS A 76 -6.70 -10.50 -9.91
N THR A 77 -7.77 -10.72 -10.66
CA THR A 77 -9.08 -10.18 -10.36
C THR A 77 -9.69 -10.94 -9.20
N PRO A 78 -10.53 -10.28 -8.38
CA PRO A 78 -11.41 -10.97 -7.44
C PRO A 78 -12.26 -11.98 -8.19
N SER A 79 -12.54 -13.09 -7.52
CA SER A 79 -13.60 -14.01 -7.94
C SER A 79 -14.57 -14.19 -6.77
N PRO A 80 -15.78 -14.72 -7.00
CA PRO A 80 -16.72 -15.03 -5.92
C PRO A 80 -16.08 -15.85 -4.78
N ASP A 81 -15.16 -16.75 -5.14
CA ASP A 81 -14.43 -17.60 -4.20
C ASP A 81 -13.18 -16.93 -3.59
N LYS A 82 -12.65 -15.86 -4.19
CA LYS A 82 -11.43 -15.16 -3.77
C LYS A 82 -11.62 -13.65 -3.81
N CYS A 83 -12.27 -13.11 -2.78
CA CYS A 83 -12.55 -11.68 -2.66
C CYS A 83 -12.26 -11.11 -1.25
N SER A 84 -11.47 -11.82 -0.43
CA SER A 84 -11.08 -11.37 0.90
C SER A 84 -9.61 -10.92 0.96
N ILE A 85 -9.35 -9.72 1.47
CA ILE A 85 -8.05 -9.24 1.94
C ILE A 85 -7.92 -9.57 3.43
N TYR A 86 -6.84 -10.23 3.82
CA TYR A 86 -6.53 -10.51 5.22
C TYR A 86 -5.37 -9.66 5.71
N ILE A 87 -5.50 -9.09 6.90
CA ILE A 87 -4.43 -8.35 7.58
C ILE A 87 -3.92 -9.19 8.75
N GLN A 88 -2.62 -9.45 8.79
CA GLN A 88 -1.94 -10.25 9.83
C GLN A 88 -0.99 -9.36 10.64
N SER A 89 -1.30 -9.07 11.90
CA SER A 89 -0.34 -8.41 12.79
C SER A 89 0.76 -9.37 13.24
N ILE A 90 2.02 -8.95 13.13
CA ILE A 90 3.20 -9.69 13.58
C ILE A 90 3.97 -8.85 14.60
N GLY A 91 4.02 -9.33 15.84
CA GLY A 91 4.58 -8.60 16.98
C GLY A 91 3.62 -7.57 17.59
N SER A 92 4.09 -6.80 18.56
CA SER A 92 3.31 -5.72 19.18
C SER A 92 3.27 -4.51 18.27
N LEU A 93 2.09 -3.93 18.05
CA LEU A 93 1.89 -2.77 17.17
C LEU A 93 1.64 -1.46 17.93
N GLY A 94 1.62 -1.50 19.26
CA GLY A 94 1.29 -0.38 20.14
C GLY A 94 1.93 -0.56 21.50
N ASN A 95 2.06 0.55 22.23
CA ASN A 95 2.55 0.55 23.61
C ASN A 95 1.56 -0.11 24.58
N THR A 96 0.29 -0.16 24.20
CA THR A 96 -0.76 -0.87 24.92
C THR A 96 -1.64 -1.64 23.95
N ARG A 97 -2.32 -2.68 24.45
CA ARG A 97 -3.26 -3.49 23.66
C ARG A 97 -4.38 -2.65 23.06
N ILE A 98 -4.92 -1.68 23.81
CA ILE A 98 -6.00 -0.79 23.36
C ILE A 98 -5.55 0.05 22.16
N ILE A 99 -4.37 0.67 22.27
CA ILE A 99 -3.78 1.49 21.21
C ILE A 99 -3.53 0.65 19.95
N SER A 100 -3.03 -0.58 20.10
CA SER A 100 -2.87 -1.50 18.97
C SER A 100 -4.20 -1.84 18.30
N GLU A 101 -5.24 -2.13 19.08
CA GLU A 101 -6.57 -2.50 18.56
C GLU A 101 -7.23 -1.34 17.80
N GLU A 102 -7.15 -0.11 18.32
CA GLU A 102 -7.66 1.08 17.64
C GLU A 102 -6.92 1.36 16.33
N TYR A 103 -5.60 1.25 16.34
CA TYR A 103 -4.78 1.46 15.16
C TYR A 103 -5.08 0.47 14.04
N ILE A 104 -5.16 -0.82 14.37
CA ILE A 104 -5.53 -1.87 13.41
C ILE A 104 -6.94 -1.62 12.88
N LYS A 105 -7.88 -1.17 13.73
CA LYS A 105 -9.23 -0.83 13.31
C LYS A 105 -9.25 0.31 12.28
N TRP A 106 -8.45 1.36 12.48
CA TRP A 106 -8.33 2.45 11.49
C TRP A 106 -7.71 2.00 10.17
N LEU A 107 -6.62 1.22 10.22
CA LEU A 107 -6.00 0.65 9.01
C LEU A 107 -6.98 -0.25 8.23
N THR A 108 -7.74 -1.08 8.96
CA THR A 108 -8.76 -1.96 8.37
C THR A 108 -9.88 -1.15 7.74
N GLY A 109 -10.35 -0.10 8.43
CA GLY A 109 -11.36 0.82 7.90
C GLY A 109 -10.91 1.51 6.62
N TYR A 110 -9.67 2.01 6.60
CA TYR A 110 -9.08 2.62 5.41
C TYR A 110 -8.93 1.60 4.28
N CYS A 111 -8.40 0.40 4.55
CA CYS A 111 -8.25 -0.66 3.56
C CYS A 111 -9.58 -1.07 2.94
N LYS A 112 -10.63 -1.21 3.77
CA LYS A 112 -11.99 -1.54 3.31
C LYS A 112 -12.59 -0.41 2.47
N ALA A 113 -12.35 0.83 2.86
CA ALA A 113 -12.80 1.99 2.12
C ALA A 113 -12.06 2.13 0.77
N TYR A 114 -10.76 1.85 0.75
CA TYR A 114 -9.93 1.93 -0.44
C TYR A 114 -10.31 0.82 -1.43
N PHE A 115 -10.21 -0.44 -1.02
CA PHE A 115 -10.59 -1.59 -1.86
C PHE A 115 -12.09 -1.91 -1.72
N TYR A 116 -12.93 -0.94 -2.08
CA TYR A 116 -14.38 -1.09 -2.06
C TYR A 116 -14.82 -2.33 -2.85
N GLY A 117 -15.88 -3.00 -2.38
CA GLY A 117 -16.33 -4.29 -2.91
C GLY A 117 -15.60 -5.51 -2.35
N LEU A 118 -14.42 -5.36 -1.75
CA LEU A 118 -13.70 -6.47 -1.12
C LEU A 118 -14.02 -6.62 0.36
N ARG A 119 -13.94 -7.86 0.84
CA ARG A 119 -14.00 -8.15 2.27
C ARG A 119 -12.61 -7.93 2.87
N VAL A 120 -12.51 -7.12 3.92
CA VAL A 120 -11.27 -6.99 4.70
C VAL A 120 -11.46 -7.66 6.05
N LYS A 121 -10.58 -8.61 6.37
CA LYS A 121 -10.63 -9.44 7.58
C LYS A 121 -9.31 -9.35 8.36
N LEU A 122 -9.40 -9.44 9.68
CA LEU A 122 -8.23 -9.52 10.56
C LEU A 122 -7.94 -10.96 10.92
N LEU A 123 -6.66 -11.34 10.88
CA LEU A 123 -6.18 -12.61 11.46
C LEU A 123 -5.73 -12.39 12.90
N GLU A 124 -5.75 -13.46 13.69
CA GLU A 124 -5.26 -13.43 15.07
C GLU A 124 -3.80 -12.95 15.13
N PRO A 125 -3.45 -12.03 16.04
CA PRO A 125 -2.08 -11.55 16.16
C PRO A 125 -1.06 -12.67 16.40
N VAL A 126 0.05 -12.62 15.67
CA VAL A 126 1.13 -13.60 15.77
C VAL A 126 2.32 -12.97 16.49
N PRO A 127 2.83 -13.58 17.58
CA PRO A 127 4.07 -13.12 18.17
C PRO A 127 5.24 -13.43 17.23
N VAL A 128 6.24 -12.56 17.27
CA VAL A 128 7.47 -12.64 16.47
C VAL A 128 8.10 -14.05 16.53
N SER A 129 8.21 -14.62 17.72
CA SER A 129 8.78 -15.95 17.95
C SER A 129 8.03 -17.09 17.25
N ALA A 130 6.71 -16.94 17.04
CA ALA A 130 5.90 -17.95 16.36
C ALA A 130 6.14 -17.97 14.84
N THR A 131 6.70 -16.89 14.26
CA THR A 131 7.07 -16.87 12.83
C THR A 131 8.24 -17.81 12.54
N LYS A 132 9.17 -17.95 13.51
CA LYS A 132 10.46 -18.65 13.36
C LYS A 132 11.32 -18.11 12.21
N CYS A 133 11.10 -16.86 11.79
CA CYS A 133 11.78 -16.21 10.68
C CYS A 133 13.02 -15.45 11.16
N SER A 134 14.04 -15.34 10.31
CA SER A 134 15.21 -14.48 10.57
C SER A 134 14.94 -12.98 10.38
N PHE A 135 13.67 -12.58 10.26
CA PHE A 135 13.18 -11.25 9.85
C PHE A 135 13.68 -10.77 8.49
N ARG A 136 14.24 -11.68 7.70
CA ARG A 136 14.32 -11.52 6.25
C ARG A 136 12.92 -11.52 5.67
N VAL A 137 12.65 -10.55 4.80
CA VAL A 137 11.34 -10.38 4.16
C VAL A 137 10.84 -11.70 3.55
N ARG A 138 11.72 -12.41 2.84
CA ARG A 138 11.43 -13.70 2.21
C ARG A 138 10.86 -14.74 3.19
N ASP A 139 11.45 -14.85 4.38
CA ASP A 139 11.02 -15.82 5.39
C ASP A 139 9.61 -15.50 5.90
N ILE A 140 9.30 -14.22 6.08
CA ILE A 140 7.98 -13.75 6.52
C ILE A 140 6.93 -14.00 5.43
N LEU A 141 7.26 -13.75 4.17
CA LEU A 141 6.37 -14.06 3.04
C LEU A 141 6.10 -15.57 2.95
N GLU A 142 7.10 -16.44 3.18
CA GLU A 142 6.89 -17.90 3.29
C GLU A 142 5.93 -18.26 4.42
N PHE A 143 6.07 -17.62 5.59
CA PHE A 143 5.17 -17.82 6.73
C PHE A 143 3.73 -17.40 6.40
N LEU A 144 3.53 -16.20 5.86
CA LEU A 144 2.21 -15.68 5.50
C LEU A 144 1.54 -16.56 4.44
N LYS A 145 2.31 -17.05 3.47
CA LYS A 145 1.80 -17.96 2.44
C LYS A 145 1.25 -19.25 3.04
N LYS A 146 1.96 -19.84 4.02
CA LYS A 146 1.51 -21.07 4.72
C LYS A 146 0.25 -20.85 5.55
N LYS A 147 0.01 -19.61 6.01
CA LYS A 147 -1.14 -19.21 6.82
C LYS A 147 -2.29 -18.64 6.01
N LYS A 148 -2.15 -18.53 4.68
CA LYS A 148 -3.13 -17.91 3.80
C LYS A 148 -4.45 -18.70 3.76
N PRO A 149 -5.58 -18.09 4.16
CA PRO A 149 -6.90 -18.72 4.04
C PRO A 149 -7.25 -19.02 2.58
N GLU A 150 -8.11 -20.01 2.34
CA GLU A 150 -8.48 -20.44 0.99
C GLU A 150 -9.24 -19.37 0.18
N ASP A 151 -10.12 -18.61 0.86
CA ASP A 151 -10.89 -17.50 0.29
C ASP A 151 -10.08 -16.19 0.16
N ALA A 152 -8.82 -16.22 0.61
CA ALA A 152 -7.96 -15.05 0.58
C ALA A 152 -7.51 -14.74 -0.85
N LEU A 153 -7.90 -13.56 -1.31
CA LEU A 153 -7.27 -12.93 -2.46
C LEU A 153 -5.81 -12.62 -2.11
N CYS A 154 -5.60 -11.97 -0.96
CA CYS A 154 -4.26 -11.73 -0.40
C CYS A 154 -4.21 -11.73 1.12
N VAL A 155 -3.00 -11.90 1.66
CA VAL A 155 -2.68 -11.68 3.08
C VAL A 155 -1.56 -10.66 3.16
N VAL A 156 -1.77 -9.60 3.92
CA VAL A 156 -0.74 -8.59 4.18
C VAL A 156 -0.38 -8.58 5.66
N GLY A 157 0.89 -8.86 5.93
CA GLY A 157 1.47 -8.75 7.26
C GLY A 157 1.76 -7.29 7.61
N ILE A 158 1.59 -6.94 8.88
CA ILE A 158 1.89 -5.61 9.41
C ILE A 158 2.76 -5.75 10.65
N THR A 159 3.81 -4.92 10.76
CA THR A 159 4.74 -4.98 11.91
C THR A 159 5.38 -3.62 12.22
N VAL A 160 5.90 -3.46 13.44
CA VAL A 160 6.78 -2.34 13.86
C VAL A 160 8.27 -2.70 13.74
N ILE A 161 8.58 -3.90 13.27
CA ILE A 161 9.95 -4.40 13.21
C ILE A 161 10.52 -4.03 11.85
N ASP A 162 11.72 -3.48 11.85
CA ASP A 162 12.40 -3.09 10.62
C ASP A 162 12.64 -4.29 9.71
N LEU A 163 12.40 -4.13 8.40
CA LEU A 163 12.43 -5.23 7.44
C LEU A 163 13.70 -5.18 6.60
N TYR A 164 14.29 -6.35 6.39
CA TYR A 164 15.55 -6.51 5.68
C TYR A 164 15.41 -7.49 4.50
N PRO A 165 15.53 -7.03 3.23
CA PRO A 165 15.28 -7.91 2.10
C PRO A 165 16.49 -8.79 1.74
N ARG A 166 17.72 -8.26 1.83
CA ARG A 166 18.98 -8.93 1.45
C ARG A 166 20.19 -8.20 2.01
N ASP A 167 21.32 -8.90 2.11
CA ASP A 167 22.57 -8.41 2.72
C ASP A 167 23.15 -7.12 2.09
N SER A 168 22.78 -6.80 0.84
CA SER A 168 23.23 -5.60 0.11
C SER A 168 22.29 -4.40 0.21
N TRP A 169 21.19 -4.50 0.93
CA TRP A 169 20.17 -3.46 1.04
C TRP A 169 20.01 -3.01 2.48
N ASN A 170 19.71 -1.73 2.74
CA ASN A 170 19.66 -1.22 4.11
C ASN A 170 18.36 -1.60 4.84
N PHE A 171 17.20 -1.34 4.23
CA PHE A 171 15.87 -1.64 4.77
C PHE A 171 14.79 -1.50 3.69
N VAL A 172 13.62 -2.10 3.90
CA VAL A 172 12.42 -1.78 3.10
C VAL A 172 11.27 -1.40 4.01
N SER A 173 10.45 -0.45 3.56
CA SER A 173 9.21 -0.12 4.26
C SER A 173 8.15 -1.21 4.09
N GLY A 174 8.19 -1.93 2.98
CA GLY A 174 7.32 -3.05 2.69
C GLY A 174 7.80 -3.80 1.47
N GLN A 175 7.26 -4.99 1.30
CA GLN A 175 7.44 -5.79 0.10
C GLN A 175 6.23 -6.71 -0.06
N ALA A 176 5.62 -6.64 -1.22
CA ALA A 176 4.59 -7.54 -1.68
C ALA A 176 5.08 -8.42 -2.83
N SER A 177 4.51 -9.61 -2.93
CA SER A 177 4.64 -10.42 -4.14
C SER A 177 3.95 -9.71 -5.30
N LEU A 178 4.65 -9.52 -6.40
CA LEU A 178 4.01 -9.26 -7.69
C LEU A 178 3.31 -10.53 -8.17
N THR A 179 2.38 -10.38 -9.10
CA THR A 179 1.60 -11.52 -9.60
C THR A 179 2.40 -12.57 -10.34
N ASP A 180 3.60 -12.22 -10.79
CA ASP A 180 4.52 -13.13 -11.47
C ASP A 180 5.52 -13.79 -10.50
N ASP A 181 5.51 -13.40 -9.22
CA ASP A 181 6.42 -13.92 -8.20
C ASP A 181 5.97 -15.31 -7.71
N ILE A 182 6.30 -16.33 -8.49
CA ILE A 182 6.24 -17.72 -8.04
C ILE A 182 7.46 -17.96 -7.14
N PRO A 183 7.32 -18.41 -5.88
CA PRO A 183 6.12 -19.01 -5.27
C PRO A 183 5.32 -18.09 -4.35
N PHE A 184 5.63 -16.80 -4.21
CA PHE A 184 5.09 -15.93 -3.16
C PHE A 184 3.74 -15.28 -3.46
N PHE A 185 3.02 -15.74 -4.47
CA PHE A 185 1.79 -15.12 -4.92
C PHE A 185 0.77 -14.78 -3.80
N GLY A 186 0.40 -13.50 -3.76
CA GLY A 186 -0.71 -12.99 -2.98
C GLY A 186 -0.41 -12.85 -1.49
N VAL A 187 0.84 -12.54 -1.15
CA VAL A 187 1.25 -12.13 0.19
C VAL A 187 2.10 -10.87 0.14
N GLY A 188 2.03 -10.05 1.18
CA GLY A 188 2.90 -8.91 1.38
C GLY A 188 3.19 -8.68 2.84
N ILE A 189 4.24 -7.93 3.14
CA ILE A 189 4.60 -7.52 4.50
C ILE A 189 5.02 -6.06 4.45
N PHE A 190 4.56 -5.25 5.39
CA PHE A 190 5.07 -3.90 5.58
C PHE A 190 5.33 -3.59 7.04
N SER A 191 6.24 -2.63 7.22
CA SER A 191 6.70 -2.15 8.51
C SER A 191 6.55 -0.65 8.62
N PHE A 192 6.03 -0.22 9.76
CA PHE A 192 5.94 1.20 10.11
C PHE A 192 7.01 1.62 11.12
N ALA A 193 8.06 0.80 11.31
CA ALA A 193 9.19 1.08 12.20
C ALA A 193 9.83 2.46 11.97
N ARG A 194 9.88 2.88 10.69
CA ARG A 194 10.60 4.08 10.24
C ARG A 194 9.72 5.30 10.03
N TYR A 195 8.44 5.21 10.36
CA TYR A 195 7.46 6.27 10.09
C TYR A 195 7.20 7.20 11.28
N GLY A 196 7.74 6.89 12.45
CA GLY A 196 7.77 7.79 13.60
C GLY A 196 8.52 9.08 13.29
N SER A 197 7.99 10.23 13.72
CA SER A 197 8.62 11.54 13.52
C SER A 197 9.99 11.67 14.18
N ASP A 198 10.24 10.86 15.20
CA ASP A 198 11.47 10.81 15.98
C ASP A 198 12.51 9.84 15.41
N PHE A 199 12.18 9.01 14.41
CA PHE A 199 13.08 7.96 13.93
C PHE A 199 14.45 8.48 13.49
N TYR A 200 14.47 9.61 12.78
CA TYR A 200 15.70 10.27 12.32
C TYR A 200 16.27 11.27 13.34
N SER A 201 15.66 11.39 14.53
CA SER A 201 16.15 12.25 15.60
C SER A 201 17.44 11.70 16.20
N MET A 202 18.30 12.61 16.67
CA MET A 202 19.46 12.24 17.49
C MET A 202 19.05 11.46 18.74
N CYS A 203 17.86 11.76 19.28
CA CYS A 203 17.34 11.18 20.52
C CYS A 203 16.40 9.97 20.32
N TYR A 204 16.33 9.37 19.13
CA TYR A 204 15.45 8.20 18.87
C TYR A 204 15.67 7.09 19.90
N GLU A 205 14.63 6.76 20.66
CA GLU A 205 14.71 5.81 21.77
C GLU A 205 14.95 4.37 21.31
N GLY A 206 14.48 4.04 20.10
CA GLY A 206 14.71 2.75 19.46
C GLY A 206 16.15 2.49 18.98
N LYS A 207 17.09 3.41 19.21
CA LYS A 207 18.51 3.21 18.85
C LYS A 207 19.13 2.08 19.66
N VAL A 208 19.70 1.10 18.96
CA VAL A 208 20.49 0.03 19.58
C VAL A 208 21.77 0.63 20.19
N LYS A 209 21.80 0.77 21.51
CA LYS A 209 22.94 1.35 22.25
C LYS A 209 24.17 0.43 22.28
N LYS A 210 23.97 -0.89 22.17
CA LYS A 210 25.03 -1.90 22.13
C LYS A 210 24.63 -3.04 21.21
N LEU A 211 25.49 -3.40 20.26
CA LEU A 211 25.28 -4.57 19.41
C LEU A 211 25.32 -5.84 20.29
N LYS A 212 24.20 -6.57 20.31
CA LYS A 212 24.13 -7.90 20.94
C LYS A 212 24.08 -8.94 19.84
N LYS A 213 25.09 -9.82 19.78
CA LYS A 213 25.01 -11.04 18.97
C LYS A 213 24.20 -12.06 19.76
N THR A 214 22.93 -12.23 19.39
CA THR A 214 22.07 -13.27 19.93
C THR A 214 22.05 -14.48 18.99
N SER A 215 21.57 -15.62 19.50
CA SER A 215 21.35 -16.80 18.64
C SER A 215 20.23 -16.50 17.63
N SER A 216 20.23 -17.17 16.48
CA SER A 216 19.18 -17.02 15.45
C SER A 216 17.78 -17.45 15.92
N SER A 217 17.68 -18.17 17.04
CA SER A 217 16.43 -18.60 17.66
C SER A 217 15.98 -17.72 18.83
N ASP A 218 16.75 -16.69 19.18
CA ASP A 218 16.44 -15.79 20.29
C ASP A 218 15.64 -14.58 19.80
N TYR A 219 14.34 -14.62 20.06
CA TYR A 219 13.39 -13.58 19.69
C TYR A 219 13.14 -12.56 20.81
N SER A 220 13.78 -12.71 21.98
CA SER A 220 13.52 -11.81 23.12
C SER A 220 13.97 -10.38 22.83
N ILE A 221 14.80 -10.18 21.81
CA ILE A 221 15.18 -8.85 21.29
C ILE A 221 13.96 -8.06 20.78
N PHE A 222 12.87 -8.74 20.43
CA PHE A 222 11.65 -8.13 19.90
C PHE A 222 10.55 -7.88 20.94
N ASP A 223 10.69 -8.40 22.17
CA ASP A 223 9.64 -8.32 23.20
C ASP A 223 9.39 -6.87 23.67
N ASN A 224 10.39 -6.00 23.55
CA ASN A 224 10.33 -4.58 23.92
C ASN A 224 10.76 -3.68 22.76
N CYS A 225 10.38 -4.03 21.53
CA CYS A 225 10.60 -3.14 20.40
C CYS A 225 9.97 -1.78 20.66
N TYR A 226 10.72 -0.72 20.32
CA TYR A 226 10.18 0.63 20.32
C TYR A 226 9.02 0.69 19.31
N VAL A 227 7.88 1.19 19.76
CA VAL A 227 6.73 1.46 18.91
C VAL A 227 6.57 2.97 18.79
N PRO A 228 6.58 3.52 17.56
CA PRO A 228 6.40 4.95 17.37
C PRO A 228 5.03 5.39 17.89
N GLU A 229 4.97 6.62 18.41
CA GLU A 229 3.70 7.23 18.83
C GLU A 229 2.70 7.27 17.67
N ILE A 230 1.45 6.87 17.96
CA ILE A 230 0.39 6.84 16.96
C ILE A 230 -0.13 8.26 16.74
N THR A 231 0.34 8.86 15.66
CA THR A 231 -0.07 10.17 15.16
C THR A 231 -0.90 10.05 13.89
N SER A 232 -1.63 11.11 13.52
CA SER A 232 -2.33 11.18 12.22
C SER A 232 -1.38 10.98 11.03
N VAL A 233 -0.15 11.49 11.15
CA VAL A 233 0.90 11.34 10.13
C VAL A 233 1.38 9.88 10.02
N LEU A 234 1.60 9.19 11.15
CA LEU A 234 1.97 7.77 11.15
C LEU A 234 0.85 6.92 10.52
N LEU A 235 -0.40 7.19 10.89
CA LEU A 235 -1.56 6.50 10.34
C LEU A 235 -1.66 6.70 8.83
N LEU A 236 -1.53 7.94 8.35
CA LEU A 236 -1.57 8.25 6.91
C LEU A 236 -0.48 7.52 6.13
N ARG A 237 0.76 7.54 6.62
CA ARG A 237 1.88 6.82 6.01
C ARG A 237 1.60 5.32 5.94
N SER A 238 1.11 4.75 7.03
CA SER A 238 0.82 3.32 7.10
C SER A 238 -0.35 2.90 6.22
N CYS A 239 -1.39 3.75 6.10
CA CYS A 239 -2.48 3.58 5.15
C CYS A 239 -1.96 3.55 3.71
N LYS A 240 -1.12 4.53 3.33
CA LYS A 240 -0.51 4.59 2.00
C LYS A 240 0.28 3.32 1.69
N THR A 241 1.20 2.94 2.57
CA THR A 241 2.04 1.75 2.39
C THR A 241 1.21 0.48 2.30
N LEU A 242 0.22 0.30 3.19
CA LEU A 242 -0.71 -0.84 3.13
C LEU A 242 -1.35 -0.97 1.75
N THR A 243 -1.91 0.11 1.22
CA THR A 243 -2.58 0.11 -0.08
C THR A 243 -1.62 -0.01 -1.26
N HIS A 244 -0.40 0.52 -1.13
CA HIS A 244 0.67 0.39 -2.12
C HIS A 244 1.09 -1.08 -2.28
N GLU A 245 1.38 -1.76 -1.17
CA GLU A 245 1.77 -3.17 -1.19
C GLU A 245 0.63 -4.06 -1.70
N ILE A 246 -0.62 -3.79 -1.32
CA ILE A 246 -1.76 -4.52 -1.89
C ILE A 246 -1.89 -4.25 -3.39
N GLY A 247 -1.59 -3.03 -3.86
CA GLY A 247 -1.53 -2.70 -5.28
C GLY A 247 -0.57 -3.60 -6.05
N HIS A 248 0.63 -3.84 -5.50
CA HIS A 248 1.58 -4.79 -6.07
C HIS A 248 1.03 -6.22 -6.16
N ILE A 249 0.27 -6.66 -5.16
CA ILE A 249 -0.40 -7.97 -5.18
C ILE A 249 -1.46 -8.05 -6.31
N PHE A 250 -2.07 -6.92 -6.66
CA PHE A 250 -2.96 -6.80 -7.82
C PHE A 250 -2.23 -6.60 -9.15
N GLY A 251 -0.90 -6.67 -9.15
CA GLY A 251 -0.08 -6.55 -10.35
C GLY A 251 0.17 -5.09 -10.77
N LEU A 252 -0.11 -4.12 -9.90
CA LEU A 252 0.32 -2.74 -10.15
C LEU A 252 1.82 -2.63 -9.94
N ARG A 253 2.52 -2.05 -10.91
CA ARG A 253 3.94 -1.73 -10.81
C ARG A 253 4.10 -0.27 -10.36
N TYR A 254 5.34 0.14 -10.16
CA TYR A 254 5.63 1.51 -9.79
C TYR A 254 5.13 2.50 -10.85
N CYS A 255 4.32 3.47 -10.43
CA CYS A 255 3.78 4.50 -11.32
C CYS A 255 4.83 5.56 -11.62
N GLN A 256 5.01 5.89 -12.90
CA GLN A 256 5.93 6.92 -13.39
C GLN A 256 5.23 8.05 -14.14
N TRP A 257 3.89 8.10 -14.10
CA TRP A 257 3.08 9.03 -14.88
C TRP A 257 2.65 10.27 -14.08
N LEU A 258 2.24 10.09 -12.83
CA LEU A 258 1.70 11.14 -11.97
C LEU A 258 2.13 10.88 -10.52
N ALA A 259 1.99 11.88 -9.65
CA ALA A 259 2.18 11.76 -8.20
C ALA A 259 1.13 10.83 -7.57
N CYS A 260 1.29 9.53 -7.81
CA CYS A 260 0.35 8.46 -7.52
C CYS A 260 0.79 7.64 -6.32
N LEU A 261 -0.16 7.07 -5.58
CA LEU A 261 0.11 6.10 -4.51
C LEU A 261 1.13 5.02 -4.90
N MET A 262 1.05 4.53 -6.13
CA MET A 262 1.94 3.47 -6.63
C MET A 262 3.32 3.98 -7.05
N GLN A 263 3.69 5.23 -6.80
CA GLN A 263 5.07 5.68 -7.05
C GLN A 263 6.04 4.99 -6.08
N GLY A 264 7.17 4.50 -6.59
CA GLY A 264 8.22 3.95 -5.72
C GLY A 264 8.85 5.02 -4.84
N SER A 265 9.35 4.61 -3.67
CA SER A 265 9.94 5.52 -2.69
C SER A 265 11.13 4.89 -2.01
N ASN A 266 12.29 5.56 -2.02
CA ASN A 266 13.42 5.24 -1.16
C ASN A 266 13.32 5.98 0.18
N HIS A 267 12.74 7.19 0.17
CA HIS A 267 12.66 8.07 1.35
C HIS A 267 11.24 8.51 1.66
N LEU A 268 11.04 9.08 2.85
CA LEU A 268 9.72 9.41 3.40
C LEU A 268 9.07 10.61 2.71
N GLU A 269 9.89 11.47 2.11
CA GLU A 269 9.47 12.62 1.31
C GLU A 269 8.73 12.15 0.04
N GLU A 270 9.25 11.12 -0.64
CA GLU A 270 8.63 10.56 -1.85
C GLU A 270 7.25 9.95 -1.56
N LEU A 271 7.10 9.25 -0.43
CA LEU A 271 5.82 8.67 0.02
C LEU A 271 4.78 9.76 0.34
N GLN A 272 5.22 10.94 0.79
CA GLN A 272 4.33 12.05 1.14
C GLN A 272 3.78 12.75 -0.10
N CYS A 273 4.60 12.91 -1.14
CA CYS A 273 4.21 13.56 -2.40
C CYS A 273 3.15 12.78 -3.20
N ALA A 274 3.09 11.46 -3.05
CA ALA A 274 2.08 10.63 -3.70
C ALA A 274 0.67 10.93 -3.14
N ILE A 275 -0.26 11.37 -3.97
CA ILE A 275 -1.66 11.54 -3.58
C ILE A 275 -2.28 10.15 -3.42
N GLY A 276 -3.11 9.96 -2.40
CA GLY A 276 -3.70 8.67 -2.01
C GLY A 276 -4.72 8.09 -3.00
N PHE A 277 -4.67 8.47 -4.27
CA PHE A 277 -5.47 7.89 -5.34
C PHE A 277 -4.57 7.12 -6.31
N SER A 278 -4.82 5.82 -6.44
CA SER A 278 -4.33 5.04 -7.58
C SER A 278 -5.40 5.04 -8.68
N ILE A 279 -4.99 5.28 -9.92
CA ILE A 279 -5.86 5.25 -11.11
C ILE A 279 -6.48 3.85 -11.29
N ALA A 280 -5.90 2.81 -10.69
CA ALA A 280 -6.44 1.46 -10.68
C ALA A 280 -7.70 1.30 -9.81
N LEU A 281 -7.93 2.17 -8.83
CA LEU A 281 -9.04 2.04 -7.88
C LEU A 281 -10.41 2.16 -8.55
N VAL A 282 -10.49 2.92 -9.65
CA VAL A 282 -11.75 3.14 -10.36
C VAL A 282 -12.16 1.95 -11.24
N ARG A 283 -11.24 1.03 -11.57
CA ARG A 283 -11.61 -0.22 -12.26
C ARG A 283 -12.28 -1.24 -11.34
N TRP A 284 -11.99 -1.19 -10.03
CA TRP A 284 -12.41 -2.22 -9.06
C TRP A 284 -13.84 -2.03 -8.56
N ILE A 285 -14.33 -0.80 -8.59
CA ILE A 285 -15.69 -0.45 -8.15
C ILE A 285 -16.77 -1.01 -9.09
N ASP A 286 -16.45 -1.29 -10.35
CA ASP A 286 -17.46 -1.51 -11.40
C ASP A 286 -17.69 -2.96 -11.82
N ASP A 287 -16.84 -3.91 -11.43
CA ASP A 287 -17.01 -5.34 -11.76
C ASP A 287 -18.18 -6.00 -10.99
N GLU A 288 -18.67 -5.39 -9.90
CA GLU A 288 -19.84 -5.87 -9.12
C GLU A 288 -21.20 -5.34 -9.63
N SER A 289 -21.24 -4.44 -10.62
CA SER A 289 -22.51 -3.84 -11.06
C SER A 289 -23.41 -4.77 -11.88
N SER A 290 -23.07 -6.05 -12.02
CA SER A 290 -23.82 -6.97 -12.88
C SER A 290 -24.75 -7.97 -12.19
N ASP A 291 -24.88 -8.09 -10.86
CA ASP A 291 -26.00 -8.91 -10.28
C ASP A 291 -26.29 -8.83 -8.75
N THR A 292 -25.82 -7.83 -7.99
CA THR A 292 -26.21 -7.70 -6.56
C THR A 292 -27.03 -6.42 -6.26
N PRO A 293 -28.31 -6.53 -5.85
CA PRO A 293 -29.12 -5.38 -5.45
C PRO A 293 -28.71 -4.94 -4.04
N GLY A 294 -27.75 -4.01 -3.94
CA GLY A 294 -27.29 -3.53 -2.63
C GLY A 294 -26.43 -2.27 -2.57
N ALA A 295 -26.09 -1.63 -3.69
CA ALA A 295 -25.27 -0.41 -3.66
C ALA A 295 -26.16 0.85 -3.72
N THR A 296 -26.46 1.40 -2.54
CA THR A 296 -27.11 2.71 -2.34
C THR A 296 -26.19 3.91 -2.72
N PRO A 297 -26.71 5.16 -2.77
CA PRO A 297 -26.03 6.37 -3.27
C PRO A 297 -24.76 6.85 -2.53
N GLU A 298 -24.04 5.99 -1.82
CA GLU A 298 -22.92 6.34 -0.92
C GLU A 298 -21.57 6.61 -1.63
N HIS A 299 -21.46 6.35 -2.94
CA HIS A 299 -20.23 6.49 -3.73
C HIS A 299 -19.65 7.91 -3.73
N SER A 300 -20.48 8.92 -3.95
CA SER A 300 -20.05 10.33 -4.03
C SER A 300 -19.68 10.91 -2.65
N GLN A 301 -20.29 10.41 -1.57
CA GLN A 301 -19.93 10.81 -0.21
C GLN A 301 -18.58 10.25 0.22
N TRP A 302 -18.12 9.13 -0.36
CA TRP A 302 -16.90 8.44 0.05
C TRP A 302 -15.62 9.17 -0.40
N ILE A 303 -15.50 9.55 -1.68
CA ILE A 303 -14.36 10.35 -2.17
C ILE A 303 -14.26 11.66 -1.39
N VAL A 304 -15.40 12.30 -1.14
CA VAL A 304 -15.49 13.54 -0.36
C VAL A 304 -15.12 13.32 1.12
N LYS A 305 -15.50 12.19 1.74
CA LYS A 305 -15.11 11.85 3.13
C LYS A 305 -13.62 11.52 3.25
N CYS A 306 -13.04 10.79 2.30
CA CYS A 306 -11.60 10.52 2.26
C CYS A 306 -10.79 11.81 2.03
N LEU A 307 -11.23 12.68 1.13
CA LEU A 307 -10.62 14.00 0.92
C LEU A 307 -10.75 14.90 2.16
N ALA A 308 -11.89 14.88 2.85
CA ALA A 308 -12.10 15.67 4.08
C ALA A 308 -11.26 15.21 5.28
N VAL A 309 -10.86 13.93 5.33
CA VAL A 309 -9.94 13.38 6.34
C VAL A 309 -8.47 13.69 6.00
N LEU A 310 -8.15 13.84 4.72
CA LEU A 310 -6.79 14.11 4.22
C LEU A 310 -6.45 15.62 4.13
N GLN A 311 -7.44 16.50 4.22
CA GLN A 311 -7.29 17.97 4.14
C GLN A 311 -7.26 18.69 5.50
N LYS A 312 -6.83 18.03 6.59
CA LYS A 312 -6.57 18.68 7.88
C LYS A 312 -5.21 18.34 8.46
#